data_AF-A0A2V9TGP3-F1
#
_entry.id   AF-A0A2V9TGP3-F1
#
_cell.length_a   1.000
_cell.length_b   1.000
_cell.length_c   1.000
_cell.angle_alpha   90.00
_cell.angle_beta   90.00
_cell.angle_gamma   90.00
#
_symmetry.space_group_name_H-M   'P 1'
#
loop_
_entity.id
_entity.type
_entity.pdbx_description
1 polymer ?
#
loop_
_entity_poly.entity_id
_entity_poly.type
_entity_poly.pdbx_seq_one_letter_code
_entity_poly.pdbx_strand_id
1 'polypeptide(L)'
;ASIGDLAEMRVVQQVASDACNLRIKAVPGPKGIAVETEPVRDCSGNFVPDGTVVSFTKTDASGKTTVDAPIKRGVAQVEMAVSGPARISVASGVVNGNELSLGGAR
;
A
#
# COMPACT_ATOMS: atom_id res chain seq x y z
N ALA A 1 -5.03 -49.76 17.58
CA ALA A 1 -4.47 -48.41 17.70
C ALA A 1 -4.77 -47.68 16.41
N SER A 2 -5.56 -46.61 16.47
CA SER A 2 -5.99 -45.86 15.29
C SER A 2 -4.92 -44.84 14.93
N ILE A 3 -4.35 -44.94 13.73
CA ILE A 3 -3.37 -43.99 13.22
C ILE A 3 -4.17 -42.77 12.78
N GLY A 4 -4.10 -41.68 13.54
CA GLY A 4 -4.75 -40.42 13.21
C GLY A 4 -4.04 -39.79 12.02
N ASP A 5 -4.77 -39.70 10.90
CA ASP A 5 -4.37 -38.91 9.74
C ASP A 5 -4.20 -37.45 10.18
N LEU A 6 -2.95 -37.06 10.43
CA LEU A 6 -2.56 -35.67 10.56
C LEU A 6 -2.70 -35.05 9.16
N ALA A 7 -3.89 -34.49 8.90
CA ALA A 7 -4.12 -33.61 7.77
C ALA A 7 -3.24 -32.37 7.96
N GLU A 8 -2.03 -32.44 7.41
CA GLU A 8 -1.10 -31.34 7.32
C GLU A 8 -1.80 -30.23 6.51
N MET A 9 -2.20 -29.16 7.18
CA MET A 9 -2.70 -27.96 6.51
C MET A 9 -1.53 -27.37 5.71
N ARG A 10 -1.38 -27.80 4.46
CA ARG A 10 -0.53 -27.14 3.49
C ARG A 10 -1.13 -25.77 3.24
N VAL A 11 -0.69 -24.78 4.00
CA VAL A 11 -0.95 -23.37 3.72
C VAL A 11 -0.35 -23.12 2.34
N VAL A 12 -1.20 -23.13 1.31
CA VAL A 12 -0.81 -22.68 -0.01
C VAL A 12 -0.62 -21.18 0.16
N GLN A 13 0.62 -20.77 0.42
CA GLN A 13 0.99 -19.37 0.39
C GLN A 13 0.75 -18.93 -1.05
N GLN A 14 -0.42 -18.36 -1.32
CA GLN A 14 -0.65 -17.62 -2.55
C GLN A 14 0.46 -16.59 -2.57
N VAL A 15 1.43 -16.79 -3.47
CA VAL A 15 2.41 -15.78 -3.80
C VAL A 15 1.56 -14.64 -4.35
N ALA A 16 1.36 -13.60 -3.55
CA ALA A 16 0.59 -12.44 -3.98
C ALA A 16 1.24 -11.97 -5.28
N SER A 17 0.48 -12.03 -6.38
CA SER A 17 0.99 -11.55 -7.66
C SER A 17 1.41 -10.10 -7.48
N ASP A 18 2.60 -9.76 -7.97
CA ASP A 18 3.17 -8.43 -7.78
C ASP A 18 2.19 -7.37 -8.25
N ALA A 19 1.94 -6.37 -7.40
CA ALA A 19 1.07 -5.25 -7.73
C ALA A 19 1.60 -4.54 -8.98
N CYS A 20 0.73 -4.12 -9.89
CA CYS A 20 1.08 -3.39 -11.10
C CYS A 20 0.29 -2.09 -11.16
N ASN A 21 0.88 -1.06 -11.78
CA ASN A 21 0.25 0.25 -11.96
C ASN A 21 -0.27 0.85 -10.63
N LEU A 22 0.51 0.70 -9.55
CA LEU A 22 0.20 1.28 -8.25
C LEU A 22 -0.02 2.79 -8.39
N ARG A 23 -1.23 3.22 -8.07
CA ARG A 23 -1.63 4.62 -8.08
C ARG A 23 -2.11 5.01 -6.71
N ILE A 24 -1.68 6.17 -6.24
CA ILE A 24 -2.15 6.80 -5.02
C ILE A 24 -2.81 8.13 -5.34
N LYS A 25 -3.72 8.51 -4.45
CA LYS A 25 -4.33 9.83 -4.35
C LYS A 25 -4.28 10.30 -2.90
N ALA A 26 -4.23 11.60 -2.71
CA ALA A 26 -4.26 12.23 -1.40
C ALA A 26 -5.59 12.98 -1.23
N VAL A 27 -6.23 12.79 -0.09
CA VAL A 27 -7.43 13.50 0.34
C VAL A 27 -7.18 14.16 1.70
N PRO A 28 -7.85 15.27 2.03
CA PRO A 28 -7.76 15.86 3.37
C PRO A 28 -8.18 14.84 4.45
N GLY A 29 -7.36 14.71 5.49
CA GLY A 29 -7.61 13.81 6.61
C GLY A 29 -7.56 14.53 7.95
N PRO A 30 -8.05 13.91 9.04
CA PRO A 30 -8.11 14.55 10.36
C PRO A 30 -6.74 14.88 10.95
N LYS A 31 -5.68 14.15 10.59
CA LYS A 31 -4.29 14.37 11.04
C LYS A 31 -3.40 15.03 9.99
N GLY A 32 -3.97 15.58 8.92
CA GLY A 32 -3.24 16.14 7.79
C GLY A 32 -3.84 15.66 6.47
N ILE A 33 -3.20 14.66 5.87
CA ILE A 33 -3.70 14.02 4.65
C ILE A 33 -3.95 12.54 4.88
N ALA A 34 -4.98 12.01 4.26
CA ALA A 34 -5.15 10.58 4.05
C ALA A 34 -4.68 10.26 2.62
N VAL A 35 -3.72 9.36 2.50
CA VAL A 35 -3.24 8.84 1.23
C VAL A 35 -3.84 7.46 1.05
N GLU A 36 -4.48 7.24 -0.08
CA GLU A 36 -5.06 5.94 -0.41
C GLU A 36 -4.65 5.51 -1.81
N THR A 37 -4.49 4.21 -1.99
CA THR A 37 -4.27 3.61 -3.30
C THR A 37 -5.58 3.54 -4.08
N GLU A 38 -5.50 3.60 -5.41
CA GLU A 38 -6.55 3.05 -6.26
C GLU A 38 -6.61 1.53 -6.07
N PRO A 39 -7.72 0.87 -6.44
CA PRO A 39 -7.83 -0.57 -6.29
C PRO A 39 -6.64 -1.29 -6.91
N VAL A 40 -5.85 -1.96 -6.07
CA VAL A 40 -4.56 -2.51 -6.48
C VAL A 40 -4.78 -3.79 -7.26
N ARG A 41 -4.19 -3.86 -8.46
CA ARG A 41 -4.30 -5.00 -9.35
C ARG A 41 -2.93 -5.56 -9.70
N ASP A 42 -2.86 -6.85 -9.97
CA ASP A 42 -1.69 -7.46 -10.59
C ASP A 42 -1.59 -7.08 -12.09
N CYS A 43 -0.50 -7.49 -12.74
CA CYS A 43 -0.31 -7.28 -14.18
C CYS A 43 -1.39 -7.95 -15.06
N SER A 44 -2.11 -8.93 -14.52
CA SER A 44 -3.18 -9.66 -15.22
C SER A 44 -4.56 -9.01 -15.01
N GLY A 45 -4.64 -7.94 -14.20
CA GLY A 45 -5.86 -7.22 -13.87
C GLY A 45 -6.65 -7.79 -12.68
N ASN A 46 -6.16 -8.82 -12.00
CA ASN A 46 -6.81 -9.36 -10.80
C ASN A 46 -6.54 -8.46 -9.60
N PHE A 47 -7.47 -8.43 -8.64
CA PHE A 47 -7.22 -7.72 -7.40
C PHE A 47 -6.10 -8.39 -6.60
N VAL A 48 -5.21 -7.58 -6.06
CA VAL A 48 -4.18 -8.06 -5.14
C VAL A 48 -4.84 -8.50 -3.82
N PRO A 49 -4.45 -9.64 -3.23
CA PRO A 49 -5.06 -10.15 -2.00
C PRO A 49 -4.97 -9.17 -0.84
N ASP A 50 -6.03 -9.12 -0.04
CA ASP A 50 -6.02 -8.42 1.24
C ASP A 50 -4.89 -8.94 2.14
N GLY A 51 -4.25 -8.03 2.88
CA GLY A 51 -3.07 -8.33 3.69
C GLY A 51 -1.73 -8.11 2.98
N THR A 52 -1.73 -7.95 1.64
CA THR A 52 -0.53 -7.50 0.92
C THR A 52 -0.13 -6.11 1.41
N VAL A 53 1.15 -5.95 1.78
CA VAL A 53 1.66 -4.72 2.39
C VAL A 53 2.15 -3.74 1.32
N VAL A 54 1.71 -2.50 1.45
CA VAL A 54 2.11 -1.37 0.61
C VAL A 54 2.81 -0.33 1.49
N SER A 55 3.97 0.13 1.05
CA SER A 55 4.79 1.14 1.71
C SER A 55 4.57 2.51 1.10
N PHE A 56 4.16 3.46 1.93
CA PHE A 56 4.00 4.87 1.55
C PHE A 56 5.20 5.65 2.08
N THR A 57 5.94 6.30 1.19
CA THR A 57 7.10 7.11 1.55
C THR A 57 6.79 8.57 1.30
N LYS A 58 6.76 9.36 2.37
CA LYS A 58 6.64 10.82 2.33
C LYS A 58 8.01 11.46 2.50
N THR A 59 8.32 12.47 1.71
CA THR A 59 9.45 13.38 1.91
C THR A 59 8.91 14.80 1.99
N ASP A 60 9.10 15.46 3.13
CA ASP A 60 8.71 16.85 3.34
C ASP A 60 9.80 17.62 4.12
N ALA A 61 9.51 18.83 4.59
CA ALA A 61 10.47 19.63 5.35
C ALA A 61 10.93 18.97 6.67
N SER A 62 10.15 18.03 7.23
CA SER A 62 10.52 17.25 8.42
C SER A 62 11.41 16.04 8.11
N GLY A 63 11.60 15.73 6.82
CA GLY A 63 12.43 14.64 6.33
C GLY A 63 11.64 13.54 5.65
N LYS A 64 12.25 12.35 5.59
CA LYS A 64 11.67 11.16 4.97
C LYS A 64 10.96 10.31 6.02
N THR A 65 9.71 9.95 5.77
CA THR A 65 8.90 9.06 6.61
C THR A 65 8.32 7.95 5.74
N THR A 66 8.46 6.70 6.17
CA THR A 66 7.84 5.55 5.51
C THR A 66 6.81 4.93 6.45
N VAL A 67 5.62 4.66 5.93
CA VAL A 67 4.52 4.02 6.66
C VAL A 67 3.98 2.88 5.82
N ASP A 68 3.89 1.71 6.41
CA ASP A 68 3.36 0.52 5.75
C ASP A 68 1.89 0.33 6.11
N ALA A 69 1.08 -0.05 5.12
CA ALA A 69 -0.30 -0.43 5.33
C ALA A 69 -0.70 -1.65 4.49
N PRO A 70 -1.48 -2.57 5.07
CA PRO A 70 -2.04 -3.68 4.31
C PRO A 70 -3.17 -3.19 3.40
N ILE A 71 -3.29 -3.82 2.24
CA ILE A 71 -4.47 -3.74 1.39
C ILE A 71 -5.66 -4.36 2.15
N LYS A 72 -6.77 -3.63 2.18
CA LYS A 72 -8.06 -4.09 2.71
C LYS A 72 -9.15 -3.74 1.72
N ARG A 73 -9.94 -4.73 1.32
CA ARG A 73 -10.97 -4.59 0.28
C ARG A 73 -10.41 -3.95 -1.00
N GLY A 74 -9.20 -4.36 -1.38
CA GLY A 74 -8.51 -3.89 -2.58
C GLY A 74 -7.83 -2.52 -2.48
N VAL A 75 -7.90 -1.82 -1.34
CA VAL A 75 -7.25 -0.52 -1.13
C VAL A 75 -6.37 -0.51 0.12
N ALA A 76 -5.16 0.02 0.02
CA ALA A 76 -4.32 0.43 1.14
C ALA A 76 -4.48 1.94 1.40
N GLN A 77 -4.63 2.31 2.67
CA GLN A 77 -4.82 3.69 3.12
C GLN A 77 -3.95 3.99 4.34
N VAL A 78 -3.34 5.17 4.38
CA VAL A 78 -2.58 5.70 5.52
C VAL A 78 -2.92 7.16 5.78
N GLU A 79 -2.86 7.57 7.05
CA GLU A 79 -2.87 8.99 7.41
C GLU A 79 -1.44 9.45 7.68
N MET A 80 -1.05 10.58 7.09
CA MET A 80 0.26 11.16 7.25
C MET A 80 0.13 12.65 7.57
N ALA A 81 0.82 13.10 8.61
CA ALA A 81 1.03 14.52 8.83
C ALA A 81 1.99 15.05 7.75
N VAL A 82 1.73 16.22 7.19
CA VAL A 82 2.58 16.86 6.16
C VAL A 82 2.98 18.24 6.65
N SER A 83 4.27 18.56 6.56
CA SER A 83 4.80 19.89 6.85
C SER A 83 5.31 20.55 5.56
N GLY A 84 4.55 21.54 5.07
CA GLY A 84 4.89 22.28 3.85
C GLY A 84 4.75 21.45 2.57
N PRO A 85 5.50 21.78 1.49
CA PRO A 85 5.54 20.98 0.28
C PRO A 85 6.05 19.56 0.57
N ALA A 86 5.34 18.55 0.09
CA ALA A 86 5.67 17.15 0.29
C ALA A 86 5.62 16.37 -1.02
N ARG A 87 6.44 15.34 -1.09
CA ARG A 87 6.37 14.29 -2.11
C ARG A 87 6.00 12.99 -1.45
N ILE A 88 5.08 12.25 -2.07
CA ILE A 88 4.60 10.97 -1.56
C ILE A 88 4.72 9.96 -2.67
N SER A 89 5.49 8.92 -2.44
CA SER A 89 5.60 7.77 -3.33
C SER A 89 5.03 6.53 -2.64
N VAL A 90 4.67 5.55 -3.46
CA VAL A 90 4.11 4.27 -3.01
C VAL A 90 4.91 3.12 -3.61
N ALA A 91 5.08 2.04 -2.84
CA ALA A 91 5.71 0.83 -3.31
C ALA A 91 5.03 -0.42 -2.71
N SER A 92 5.03 -1.52 -3.44
CA SER A 92 4.62 -2.85 -2.94
C SER A 92 5.66 -3.86 -3.38
N GLY A 93 6.40 -4.42 -2.42
CA GLY A 93 7.53 -5.31 -2.72
C GLY A 93 8.58 -4.60 -3.59
N VAL A 94 8.75 -5.07 -4.83
CA VAL A 94 9.70 -4.50 -5.81
C VAL A 94 9.08 -3.48 -6.77
N VAL A 95 7.76 -3.27 -6.69
CA VAL A 95 7.05 -2.39 -7.62
C VAL A 95 6.85 -1.02 -7.01
N ASN A 96 7.33 0.01 -7.72
CA ASN A 96 7.06 1.40 -7.39
C ASN A 96 5.83 1.89 -8.16
N GLY A 97 5.00 2.69 -7.49
CA GLY A 97 3.86 3.37 -8.10
C GLY A 97 4.16 4.81 -8.51
N ASN A 98 3.10 5.59 -8.68
CA ASN A 98 3.20 7.02 -8.95
C ASN A 98 3.70 7.80 -7.73
N GLU A 99 4.22 9.00 -7.99
CA GLU A 99 4.54 10.00 -6.98
C GLU A 99 3.48 11.12 -7.01
N LEU A 100 3.04 11.54 -5.84
CA LEU A 100 2.22 12.74 -5.64
C LEU A 100 3.10 13.86 -5.12
N SER A 101 2.96 15.05 -5.70
CA SER A 101 3.52 16.27 -5.14
C SER A 101 2.39 17.12 -4.54
N LEU A 102 2.50 17.39 -3.25
CA LEU A 102 1.63 18.27 -2.49
C LEU A 102 2.39 19.57 -2.24
N GLY A 103 1.79 20.71 -2.58
CA GLY A 103 2.46 22.01 -2.43
C GLY A 103 2.44 22.92 -3.67
N GLY A 104 1.55 22.66 -4.63
CA GLY A 104 1.36 23.47 -5.82
C GLY A 104 -0.07 23.96 -5.99
N ALA A 105 -0.59 24.71 -5.03
CA ALA A 105 -1.74 25.60 -5.25
C ALA A 105 -1.50 26.86 -4.41
N ARG A 106 -0.97 27.88 -5.08
CA ARG A 106 -1.15 29.26 -4.64
C ARG A 106 -2.52 29.73 -5.10
#